data_AF-A0A832MIC2-F1
#
_entry.id   AF-A0A832MIC2-F1
#
_cell.length_a   1.000
_cell.length_b   1.000
_cell.length_c   1.000
_cell.angle_alpha   90.00
_cell.angle_beta   90.00
_cell.angle_gamma   90.00
#
_symmetry.space_group_name_H-M   'P 1'
#
loop_
_entity.id
_entity.type
_entity.pdbx_description
1 polymer ?
#
loop_
_entity_poly.entity_id
_entity_poly.type
_entity_poly.pdbx_seq_one_letter_code
_entity_poly.pdbx_strand_id
1 'polypeptide(L)'
;MPKNLATMWQRNGDMLDEKRQWLRDFPWPAVCAIHEKLCAEAKLSPRAHDNCPEVEKLWTANYERTMSLREALDLCRHARNQQPFVYLGDSTFNQLVSVVLDGVAQPLPPVEAQILRNTVNHYVAGRATGRELKQVFRSFRKLLGTPSAESAPACASAPQTVAAK
;
A
#
# COMPACT_ATOMS: atom_id res chain seq x y z
N MET A 1 20.49 21.66 -2.72
CA MET A 1 19.13 21.29 -3.19
C MET A 1 19.27 20.23 -4.25
N PRO A 2 18.91 18.95 -4.00
CA PRO A 2 19.08 17.95 -5.03
C PRO A 2 17.92 18.04 -6.01
N LYS A 3 18.31 18.26 -7.27
CA LYS A 3 17.48 18.33 -8.46
C LYS A 3 17.06 16.92 -8.87
N ASN A 4 15.79 16.78 -9.28
CA ASN A 4 15.23 15.67 -10.06
C ASN A 4 15.38 14.24 -9.51
N LEU A 5 14.38 13.82 -8.73
CA LEU A 5 14.08 12.40 -8.43
C LEU A 5 13.36 11.66 -9.58
N ALA A 6 13.06 12.36 -10.68
CA ALA A 6 12.27 11.83 -11.79
C ALA A 6 13.05 10.95 -12.78
N THR A 7 14.38 10.81 -12.64
CA THR A 7 15.21 10.26 -13.73
C THR A 7 16.01 9.00 -13.39
N MET A 8 15.66 8.24 -12.33
CA MET A 8 16.52 7.13 -11.88
C MET A 8 15.82 5.77 -11.74
N TRP A 9 15.05 5.31 -12.74
CA TRP A 9 14.48 3.95 -12.67
C TRP A 9 14.38 3.27 -14.04
N GLN A 10 15.49 2.72 -14.54
CA GLN A 10 15.44 1.62 -15.50
C GLN A 10 15.01 0.35 -14.74
N ARG A 11 13.70 0.08 -14.66
CA ARG A 11 13.14 -1.14 -14.07
C ARG A 11 12.96 -2.24 -15.11
N ASN A 12 13.92 -3.15 -15.17
CA ASN A 12 13.75 -4.45 -15.84
C ASN A 12 13.22 -5.55 -14.88
N GLY A 13 12.96 -5.22 -13.61
CA GLY A 13 12.45 -6.15 -12.57
C GLY A 13 10.92 -6.25 -12.49
N ASP A 14 10.41 -7.36 -11.97
CA ASP A 14 8.99 -7.53 -11.62
C ASP A 14 8.64 -6.58 -10.45
N MET A 15 7.54 -5.83 -10.54
CA MET A 15 7.08 -4.90 -9.48
C MET A 15 6.90 -5.62 -8.14
N LEU A 16 6.58 -6.91 -8.16
CA LEU A 16 6.48 -7.72 -6.93
C LEU A 16 7.81 -7.93 -6.21
N ASP A 17 8.92 -7.95 -6.95
CA ASP A 17 10.28 -8.18 -6.43
C ASP A 17 10.99 -6.87 -6.08
N GLU A 18 10.32 -5.75 -6.32
CA GLU A 18 10.86 -4.44 -6.10
C GLU A 18 11.04 -4.14 -4.61
N LYS A 19 12.27 -3.81 -4.23
CA LYS A 19 12.64 -3.60 -2.83
C LYS A 19 12.48 -2.15 -2.40
N ARG A 20 11.65 -1.91 -1.38
CA ARG A 20 11.47 -0.61 -0.70
C ARG A 20 11.17 -0.83 0.79
N GLN A 21 11.10 0.26 1.54
CA GLN A 21 10.52 0.26 2.89
C GLN A 21 8.99 0.42 2.79
N TRP A 22 8.31 -0.56 2.21
CA TRP A 22 6.88 -0.49 1.87
C TRP A 22 5.96 -0.19 3.06
N LEU A 23 6.38 -0.55 4.28
CA LEU A 23 5.59 -0.45 5.50
C LEU A 23 6.09 0.66 6.44
N ARG A 24 7.02 1.50 6.00
CA ARG A 24 7.68 2.52 6.83
C ARG A 24 6.68 3.46 7.52
N ASP A 25 5.62 3.83 6.79
CA ASP A 25 4.61 4.77 7.27
C ASP A 25 3.56 4.12 8.19
N PHE A 26 3.72 2.82 8.48
CA PHE A 26 2.85 2.05 9.35
C PHE A 26 3.61 1.48 10.55
N PRO A 27 4.12 2.33 11.46
CA PRO A 27 4.62 1.84 12.74
C PRO A 27 3.50 1.15 13.52
N TRP A 28 3.84 0.31 14.51
CA TRP A 28 2.86 -0.48 15.26
C TRP A 28 1.64 0.33 15.77
N PRO A 29 1.80 1.54 16.36
CA PRO A 29 0.67 2.36 16.78
C PRO A 29 -0.30 2.74 15.65
N ALA A 30 0.21 2.95 14.43
CA ALA A 30 -0.64 3.26 13.29
C ALA A 30 -1.48 2.05 12.86
N VAL A 31 -0.92 0.85 12.90
CA VAL A 31 -1.66 -0.40 12.61
C VAL A 31 -2.75 -0.63 13.66
N CYS A 32 -2.45 -0.42 14.94
CA CYS A 32 -3.43 -0.48 16.01
C CYS A 32 -4.55 0.53 15.80
N ALA A 33 -4.22 1.79 15.48
CA ALA A 33 -5.23 2.83 15.24
C ALA A 33 -6.19 2.48 14.09
N ILE A 34 -5.69 1.87 13.00
CA ILE A 34 -6.55 1.37 11.90
C ILE A 34 -7.50 0.29 12.42
N HIS A 35 -7.00 -0.65 13.21
CA HIS A 35 -7.80 -1.74 13.76
C HIS A 35 -8.84 -1.25 14.78
N GLU A 36 -8.47 -0.37 15.70
CA GLU A 36 -9.36 0.24 16.68
C GLU A 36 -10.51 0.98 16.01
N LYS A 37 -10.21 1.77 14.97
CA LYS A 37 -11.23 2.45 14.17
C LYS A 37 -12.22 1.46 13.58
N LEU A 38 -11.73 0.38 12.98
CA LEU A 38 -12.57 -0.67 12.40
C LEU A 38 -13.41 -1.42 13.45
N CYS A 39 -12.85 -1.70 14.63
CA CYS A 39 -13.58 -2.27 15.75
C CYS A 39 -14.72 -1.33 16.19
N ALA A 40 -14.45 -0.03 16.32
CA ALA A 40 -15.45 0.97 16.69
C ALA A 40 -16.59 1.04 15.66
N GLU A 41 -16.26 1.07 14.36
CA GLU A 41 -17.24 1.05 13.26
C GLU A 41 -18.09 -0.23 13.28
N ALA A 42 -17.48 -1.37 13.58
CA ALA A 42 -18.16 -2.67 13.69
C ALA A 42 -18.86 -2.89 15.05
N LYS A 43 -18.81 -1.92 15.97
CA LYS A 43 -19.30 -2.04 17.36
C LYS A 43 -18.73 -3.24 18.11
N LEU A 44 -17.50 -3.63 17.78
CA LEU A 44 -16.75 -4.64 18.49
C LEU A 44 -15.93 -3.96 19.58
N SER A 45 -15.87 -4.58 20.76
CA SER A 45 -14.87 -4.19 21.75
C SER A 45 -13.50 -4.49 21.14
N PRO A 46 -12.59 -3.49 21.02
CA PRO A 46 -11.21 -3.81 20.74
C PRO A 46 -10.75 -4.66 21.92
N ARG A 47 -10.56 -5.97 21.69
CA ARG A 47 -9.92 -6.81 22.71
C ARG A 47 -8.63 -6.08 23.06
N ALA A 48 -8.47 -5.80 24.36
CA ALA A 48 -7.38 -4.98 24.86
C ALA A 48 -6.07 -5.40 24.18
N HIS A 49 -5.41 -4.43 23.57
CA HIS A 49 -4.07 -4.57 22.98
C HIS A 49 -3.05 -5.06 24.01
N ASP A 50 -3.43 -5.02 25.29
CA ASP A 50 -2.75 -5.61 26.44
C ASP A 50 -2.35 -7.06 26.15
N ASN A 51 -1.08 -7.21 25.78
CA ASN A 51 -0.35 -8.48 25.62
C ASN A 51 -0.48 -9.20 24.27
N CYS A 52 -0.29 -8.51 23.14
CA CYS A 52 0.00 -9.15 21.86
C CYS A 52 1.49 -9.04 21.44
N PRO A 53 2.46 -9.48 22.27
CA PRO A 53 3.88 -9.21 22.05
C PRO A 53 4.43 -9.86 20.77
N GLU A 54 3.84 -10.96 20.30
CA GLU A 54 4.37 -11.68 19.14
C GLU A 54 4.20 -10.91 17.83
N VAL A 55 2.98 -10.45 17.54
CA VAL A 55 2.71 -9.68 16.31
C VAL A 55 3.36 -8.31 16.37
N GLU A 56 3.38 -7.67 17.55
CA GLU A 56 4.02 -6.37 17.75
C GLU A 56 5.52 -6.47 17.50
N LYS A 57 6.17 -7.48 18.08
CA LYS A 57 7.60 -7.75 17.88
C LYS A 57 7.90 -8.07 16.41
N LEU A 58 7.08 -8.92 15.78
CA LEU A 58 7.20 -9.24 14.37
C LEU A 58 7.11 -7.97 13.51
N TRP A 59 6.11 -7.13 13.75
CA TRP A 59 5.85 -5.94 12.98
C TRP A 59 6.95 -4.89 13.18
N THR A 60 7.31 -4.62 14.43
CA THR A 60 8.34 -3.65 14.82
C THR A 60 9.71 -4.02 14.24
N ALA A 61 10.03 -5.31 14.16
CA ALA A 61 11.28 -5.79 13.56
C ALA A 61 11.32 -5.65 12.03
N ASN A 62 10.18 -5.43 11.37
CA ASN A 62 10.08 -5.51 9.91
C ASN A 62 9.59 -4.23 9.22
N TYR A 63 8.81 -3.36 9.85
CA TYR A 63 8.13 -2.27 9.13
C TYR A 63 9.10 -1.28 8.46
N GLU A 64 10.29 -1.06 9.03
CA GLU A 64 11.34 -0.22 8.43
C GLU A 64 12.30 -0.98 7.49
N ARG A 65 12.20 -2.32 7.45
CA ARG A 65 13.10 -3.16 6.65
C ARG A 65 12.83 -2.93 5.17
N THR A 66 13.90 -2.79 4.40
CA THR A 66 13.82 -2.85 2.94
C THR A 66 13.47 -4.28 2.52
N MET A 67 12.31 -4.45 1.88
CA MET A 67 11.79 -5.74 1.46
C MET A 67 11.07 -5.63 0.11
N SER A 68 10.88 -6.75 -0.56
CA SER A 68 10.04 -6.81 -1.77
C SER A 68 8.57 -6.50 -1.44
N LEU A 69 7.79 -6.06 -2.43
CA LEU A 69 6.35 -5.86 -2.24
C LEU A 69 5.68 -7.18 -1.83
N ARG A 70 6.11 -8.30 -2.41
CA ARG A 70 5.66 -9.65 -2.00
C ARG A 70 5.90 -9.90 -0.51
N GLU A 71 7.10 -9.66 -0.01
CA GLU A 71 7.43 -9.86 1.41
C GLU A 71 6.54 -8.98 2.32
N ALA A 72 6.27 -7.74 1.92
CA ALA A 72 5.39 -6.85 2.68
C ALA A 72 3.94 -7.39 2.73
N LEU A 73 3.42 -7.88 1.60
CA LEU A 73 2.09 -8.50 1.54
C LEU A 73 2.02 -9.80 2.34
N ASP A 74 3.09 -10.60 2.33
CA ASP A 74 3.20 -11.82 3.13
C ASP A 74 3.23 -11.52 4.63
N LEU A 75 3.94 -10.46 5.04
CA LEU A 75 3.92 -9.98 6.43
C LEU A 75 2.51 -9.59 6.87
N CYS A 76 1.79 -8.81 6.04
CA CYS A 76 0.39 -8.43 6.30
C CYS A 76 -0.53 -9.66 6.38
N ARG A 77 -0.37 -10.61 5.45
CA ARG A 77 -1.11 -11.87 5.41
C ARG A 77 -0.89 -12.72 6.65
N HIS A 78 0.33 -12.72 7.20
CA HIS A 78 0.67 -13.44 8.42
C HIS A 78 0.10 -12.74 9.65
N ALA A 79 0.30 -11.43 9.77
CA ALA A 79 -0.14 -10.64 10.92
C ALA A 79 -1.67 -10.63 11.10
N ARG A 80 -2.47 -10.66 10.02
CA ARG A 80 -3.94 -10.64 10.10
C ARG A 80 -4.55 -11.78 10.92
N ASN A 81 -3.86 -12.92 11.01
CA ASN A 81 -4.33 -14.11 11.71
C ASN A 81 -3.86 -14.17 13.17
N GLN A 82 -3.13 -13.16 13.63
CA GLN A 82 -2.63 -13.06 14.99
C GLN A 82 -3.51 -12.12 15.82
N GLN A 83 -3.52 -12.30 17.14
CA GLN A 83 -4.14 -11.32 18.04
C GLN A 83 -3.41 -9.98 17.92
N PRO A 84 -4.09 -8.82 17.98
CA PRO A 84 -5.52 -8.64 18.24
C PRO A 84 -6.43 -8.77 17.00
N PHE A 85 -5.85 -8.99 15.82
CA PHE A 85 -6.51 -8.86 14.53
C PHE A 85 -7.45 -10.00 14.15
N VAL A 86 -7.58 -11.08 14.92
CA VAL A 86 -8.27 -12.31 14.49
C VAL A 86 -9.70 -12.10 13.94
N TYR A 87 -10.44 -11.09 14.42
CA TYR A 87 -11.82 -10.83 13.97
C TYR A 87 -11.93 -9.88 12.77
N LEU A 88 -11.02 -8.92 12.63
CA LEU A 88 -11.08 -7.87 11.60
C LEU A 88 -9.76 -7.72 10.83
N GLY A 89 -8.89 -8.71 10.89
CA GLY A 89 -7.54 -8.64 10.34
C GLY A 89 -7.55 -8.46 8.83
N ASP A 90 -8.46 -9.15 8.14
CA ASP A 90 -8.69 -8.91 6.71
C ASP A 90 -8.99 -7.43 6.44
N SER A 91 -9.91 -6.82 7.18
CA SER A 91 -10.27 -5.40 7.01
C SER A 91 -9.12 -4.45 7.36
N THR A 92 -8.42 -4.70 8.47
CA THR A 92 -7.28 -3.89 8.93
C THR A 92 -6.17 -3.88 7.90
N PHE A 93 -5.72 -5.07 7.49
CA PHE A 93 -4.61 -5.17 6.55
C PHE A 93 -5.03 -4.80 5.12
N ASN A 94 -6.30 -4.95 4.73
CA ASN A 94 -6.79 -4.42 3.46
C ASN A 94 -6.73 -2.89 3.41
N GLN A 95 -7.11 -2.18 4.48
CA GLN A 95 -6.98 -0.72 4.51
C GLN A 95 -5.51 -0.31 4.39
N LEU A 96 -4.62 -0.97 5.15
CA LEU A 96 -3.18 -0.70 5.10
C LEU A 96 -2.61 -0.91 3.70
N VAL A 97 -2.81 -2.08 3.10
CA VAL A 97 -2.24 -2.37 1.78
C VAL A 97 -2.87 -1.54 0.67
N SER A 98 -4.11 -1.06 0.83
CA SER A 98 -4.70 -0.12 -0.13
C SER A 98 -3.88 1.16 -0.23
N VAL A 99 -3.45 1.72 0.91
CA VAL A 99 -2.58 2.90 0.95
C VAL A 99 -1.20 2.61 0.35
N VAL A 100 -0.61 1.45 0.66
CA VAL A 100 0.66 1.02 0.04
C VAL A 100 0.53 0.92 -1.49
N LEU A 101 -0.59 0.41 -1.98
CA LEU A 101 -0.84 0.21 -3.40
C LEU A 101 -1.22 1.48 -4.14
N ASP A 102 -1.67 2.54 -3.49
CA ASP A 102 -2.07 3.75 -4.20
C ASP A 102 -0.93 4.33 -5.03
N GLY A 103 0.30 4.30 -4.51
CA GLY A 103 1.50 4.67 -5.28
C GLY A 103 1.88 3.67 -6.38
N VAL A 104 1.49 2.40 -6.25
CA VAL A 104 1.79 1.33 -7.23
C VAL A 104 0.77 1.33 -8.37
N ALA A 105 -0.49 1.61 -8.05
CA ALA A 105 -1.63 1.56 -8.97
C ALA A 105 -1.85 2.89 -9.71
N GLN A 106 -1.19 3.97 -9.30
CA GLN A 106 -1.28 5.31 -9.93
C GLN A 106 -1.08 5.33 -11.46
N PRO A 107 -0.15 4.57 -12.08
CA PRO A 107 0.00 4.55 -13.53
C PRO A 107 -1.02 3.65 -14.26
N LEU A 108 -1.86 2.91 -13.53
CA LEU A 108 -2.84 2.01 -14.13
C LEU A 108 -4.14 2.75 -14.46
N PRO A 109 -4.82 2.39 -15.56
CA PRO A 109 -6.20 2.84 -15.76
C PRO A 109 -7.12 2.29 -14.65
N PRO A 110 -8.28 2.94 -14.42
CA PRO A 110 -9.11 2.66 -13.24
C PRO A 110 -9.51 1.19 -13.06
N VAL A 111 -9.79 0.49 -14.17
CA VAL A 111 -10.21 -0.92 -14.14
C VAL A 111 -9.06 -1.82 -13.70
N GLU A 112 -7.89 -1.68 -14.30
CA GLU A 112 -6.68 -2.43 -13.97
C GLU A 112 -6.21 -2.13 -12.55
N ALA A 113 -6.28 -0.86 -12.14
CA ALA A 113 -5.99 -0.43 -10.78
C ALA A 113 -6.92 -1.12 -9.78
N GLN A 114 -8.22 -1.23 -10.09
CA GLN A 114 -9.18 -1.93 -9.25
C GLN A 114 -8.92 -3.45 -9.22
N ILE A 115 -8.61 -4.07 -10.36
CA ILE A 115 -8.25 -5.50 -10.44
C ILE A 115 -7.01 -5.77 -9.58
N LEU A 116 -6.00 -4.91 -9.65
CA LEU A 116 -4.78 -5.02 -8.84
C LEU A 116 -5.11 -4.95 -7.35
N ARG A 117 -5.83 -3.91 -6.91
CA ARG A 117 -6.23 -3.72 -5.50
C ARG A 117 -7.04 -4.91 -4.98
N ASN A 118 -8.04 -5.35 -5.74
CA ASN A 118 -8.88 -6.51 -5.37
C ASN A 118 -8.04 -7.78 -5.23
N THR A 119 -7.13 -8.04 -6.18
CA THR A 119 -6.27 -9.22 -6.15
C THR A 119 -5.36 -9.22 -4.93
N VAL A 120 -4.76 -8.07 -4.60
CA VAL A 120 -3.90 -7.94 -3.42
C VAL A 120 -4.70 -8.09 -2.14
N ASN A 121 -5.87 -7.45 -2.02
CA ASN A 121 -6.76 -7.61 -0.88
C ASN A 121 -7.19 -9.08 -0.69
N HIS A 122 -7.51 -9.78 -1.78
CA HIS A 122 -7.79 -11.21 -1.73
C HIS A 122 -6.55 -12.05 -1.36
N TYR A 123 -5.36 -11.67 -1.83
CA TYR A 123 -4.12 -12.36 -1.48
C TYR A 123 -3.79 -12.23 0.01
N VAL A 124 -3.83 -11.01 0.53
CA VAL A 124 -3.64 -10.73 1.96
C VAL A 124 -4.71 -11.46 2.75
N ALA A 125 -5.96 -11.44 2.29
CA ALA A 125 -7.04 -12.19 2.91
C ALA A 125 -6.97 -13.73 2.68
N GLY A 126 -5.92 -14.25 2.03
CA GLY A 126 -5.72 -15.68 1.78
C GLY A 126 -6.78 -16.33 0.90
N ARG A 127 -7.59 -15.53 0.20
CA ARG A 127 -8.57 -15.93 -0.80
C ARG A 127 -7.94 -16.07 -2.19
N ALA A 128 -6.82 -15.40 -2.44
CA ALA A 128 -5.99 -15.57 -3.62
C ALA A 128 -4.64 -16.21 -3.30
N THR A 129 -4.12 -16.94 -4.28
CA THR A 129 -2.85 -17.63 -4.27
C THR A 129 -1.71 -16.72 -4.73
N GLY A 130 -0.48 -17.09 -4.38
CA GLY A 130 0.70 -16.38 -4.89
C GLY A 130 0.86 -16.45 -6.41
N ARG A 131 0.24 -17.44 -7.08
CA ARG A 131 0.22 -17.58 -8.54
C ARG A 131 -0.69 -16.54 -9.18
N GLU A 132 -1.92 -16.39 -8.68
CA GLU A 132 -2.86 -15.38 -9.16
C GLU A 132 -2.29 -13.97 -8.97
N LEU A 133 -1.69 -13.70 -7.81
CA LEU A 133 -0.99 -12.44 -7.57
C LEU A 133 0.11 -12.18 -8.63
N LYS A 134 1.00 -13.15 -8.88
CA LYS A 134 2.04 -13.02 -9.91
C LYS A 134 1.46 -12.80 -11.29
N GLN A 135 0.37 -13.50 -11.62
CA GLN A 135 -0.26 -13.40 -12.93
C GLN A 135 -0.81 -11.99 -13.18
N VAL A 136 -1.51 -11.40 -12.21
CA VAL A 136 -2.08 -10.05 -12.34
C VAL A 136 -0.98 -9.00 -12.50
N PHE A 137 0.05 -9.02 -11.66
CA PHE A 137 1.20 -8.10 -11.80
C PHE A 137 1.92 -8.26 -13.14
N ARG A 138 2.06 -9.50 -13.63
CA ARG A 138 2.64 -9.78 -14.95
C ARG A 138 1.80 -9.22 -16.09
N SER A 139 0.47 -9.37 -16.02
CA SER A 139 -0.45 -8.83 -17.02
C SER A 139 -0.34 -7.31 -17.14
N PHE A 140 -0.09 -6.62 -16.03
CA PHE A 140 0.04 -5.16 -16.00
C PHE A 140 1.48 -4.65 -16.05
N ARG A 141 2.48 -5.53 -16.24
CA ARG A 141 3.91 -5.17 -16.20
C ARG A 141 4.28 -3.98 -17.08
N LYS A 142 3.71 -3.92 -18.29
CA LYS A 142 3.97 -2.81 -19.23
C LYS A 142 3.50 -1.47 -18.69
N LEU A 143 2.35 -1.44 -18.01
CA LEU A 143 1.75 -0.23 -17.43
C LEU A 143 2.41 0.16 -16.10
N LEU A 144 2.82 -0.82 -15.30
CA LEU A 144 3.55 -0.61 -14.04
C LEU A 144 5.01 -0.17 -14.25
N GLY A 145 5.57 -0.39 -15.43
CA GLY A 145 6.94 -0.01 -15.81
C GLY A 145 7.05 1.32 -16.56
N THR A 146 5.94 1.90 -16.99
CA THR A 146 5.94 3.22 -17.64
C THR A 146 5.94 4.32 -16.57
N PRO A 147 6.93 5.23 -16.56
CA PRO A 147 6.83 6.44 -15.74
C PRO A 147 5.60 7.23 -16.23
N SER A 148 4.67 7.50 -15.32
CA SER A 148 3.47 8.28 -15.60
C SER A 148 3.87 9.71 -15.98
N ALA A 149 3.86 10.00 -17.27
CA ALA A 149 4.06 11.35 -17.81
C ALA A 149 2.75 12.14 -17.76
N GLU A 150 2.13 12.31 -16.59
CA GLU A 150 1.06 13.30 -16.45
C GLU A 150 0.85 13.71 -14.98
N SER A 151 1.55 14.77 -14.60
CA SER A 151 1.11 15.76 -13.61
C SER A 151 1.93 17.02 -13.86
N ALA A 152 1.71 17.62 -15.04
CA ALA A 152 2.07 19.01 -15.26
C ALA A 152 1.13 19.88 -14.38
N PRO A 153 1.65 20.86 -13.64
CA PRO A 153 0.80 21.74 -12.83
C PRO A 153 -0.08 22.59 -13.75
N ALA A 154 -1.38 22.33 -13.72
CA ALA A 154 -2.40 23.27 -14.15
C ALA A 154 -2.44 24.45 -13.16
N CYS A 155 -1.69 25.51 -13.46
CA CYS A 155 -2.10 26.91 -13.24
C CYS A 155 -0.93 27.85 -13.57
N ALA A 156 -0.92 28.39 -14.78
CA ALA A 156 -0.27 29.65 -15.08
C ALA A 156 -1.29 30.53 -15.81
N SER A 157 -2.30 31.00 -15.07
CA SER A 157 -3.17 32.08 -15.54
C SER A 157 -2.45 33.40 -15.25
N ALA A 158 -2.00 34.07 -16.31
CA ALA A 158 -1.37 35.39 -16.26
C ALA A 158 -2.32 36.45 -15.66
N PRO A 159 -1.80 37.48 -14.97
CA PRO A 159 -2.61 38.60 -14.51
C PRO A 159 -2.98 39.52 -15.68
N GLN A 160 -4.28 39.73 -15.88
CA GLN A 160 -4.79 40.78 -16.77
C GLN A 160 -4.58 42.16 -16.11
N THR A 161 -3.84 43.03 -16.80
CA THR A 161 -3.70 44.44 -16.47
C THR A 161 -4.99 45.17 -16.82
N VAL A 162 -5.70 45.71 -15.83
CA VAL A 162 -6.78 46.67 -16.06
C VAL A 162 -6.21 48.07 -15.89
N ALA A 163 -6.08 48.78 -17.01
CA ALA A 163 -5.79 50.20 -17.04
C ALA A 163 -7.07 50.97 -16.70
N ALA A 164 -7.07 51.71 -15.59
CA ALA A 164 -8.09 52.69 -15.28
C ALA A 164 -7.79 54.00 -16.04
N LYS A 165 -8.83 54.58 -16.63
CA LYS A 165 -8.83 55.90 -17.25
C LYS A 165 -9.79 56.79 -16.47
#